data_AF-A0A6J1NT53-F1
#
_entry.id   AF-A0A6J1NT53-F1
#
_cell.length_a   1.000
_cell.length_b   1.000
_cell.length_c   1.000
_cell.angle_alpha   90.00
_cell.angle_beta   90.00
_cell.angle_gamma   90.00
#
_symmetry.space_group_name_H-M   'P 1'
#
loop_
_entity.id
_entity.type
_entity.pdbx_description
1 polymer ?
#
loop_
_entity_poly.entity_id
_entity_poly.type
_entity_poly.pdbx_seq_one_letter_code
_entity_poly.pdbx_strand_id
1 'polypeptide(L)' 'MLQKETVLELAKKVFNDDEELNIIHDYLHSCARVNSEPVGDGAKGCERAMKAYKCMIENASQVTF' A
#
# COMPACT_ATOMS: atom_id res chain seq x y z
N MET A 1 1.27 -5.42 8.94
CA MET A 1 1.96 -4.19 8.47
C MET A 1 1.92 -4.18 6.96
N LEU A 2 1.95 -3.01 6.34
CA LEU A 2 2.04 -2.90 4.89
C LEU A 2 3.43 -3.37 4.44
N GLN A 3 3.52 -4.50 3.74
CA GLN A 3 4.77 -5.09 3.28
C GLN A 3 4.93 -4.86 1.78
N LYS A 4 5.47 -3.70 1.41
CA LYS A 4 5.57 -3.22 0.02
C LYS A 4 6.33 -4.19 -0.90
N GLU A 5 7.44 -4.78 -0.45
CA GLU A 5 8.23 -5.71 -1.26
C GLU A 5 7.46 -6.99 -1.56
N THR A 6 6.80 -7.57 -0.56
CA THR A 6 5.95 -8.75 -0.73
C THR A 6 4.80 -8.47 -1.69
N VAL A 7 4.20 -7.27 -1.61
CA VAL A 7 3.08 -6.90 -2.47
C VAL A 7 3.54 -6.65 -3.92
N LEU A 8 4.72 -6.06 -4.15
CA LEU A 8 5.26 -5.88 -5.50
C LEU A 8 5.55 -7.23 -6.19
N GLU A 9 6.09 -8.20 -5.44
CA GLU A 9 6.30 -9.56 -5.97
C GLU A 9 4.98 -10.26 -6.32
N LEU A 10 3.88 -9.92 -5.65
CA LEU A 10 2.54 -10.39 -6.02
C LEU A 10 2.01 -9.63 -7.25
N ALA A 11 2.26 -8.32 -7.34
CA ALA A 11 1.84 -7.51 -8.49
C ALA A 11 2.48 -8.03 -9.79
N LYS A 12 3.76 -8.42 -9.77
CA LYS A 12 4.46 -9.05 -10.91
C LYS A 12 3.84 -10.35 -11.42
N LYS A 13 2.94 -10.98 -10.65
CA LYS A 13 2.21 -12.18 -11.07
C LYS A 13 0.92 -11.86 -11.84
N VAL A 14 0.46 -10.61 -11.76
CA VAL A 14 -0.82 -10.14 -12.31
C VAL A 14 -0.59 -9.16 -13.46
N PHE A 15 0.35 -8.24 -13.28
CA PHE A 15 0.71 -7.21 -14.25
C PHE A 15 1.99 -7.62 -14.97
N ASN A 16 2.01 -7.42 -16.29
CA ASN A 16 3.17 -7.72 -17.15
C ASN A 16 3.80 -6.45 -17.75
N ASP A 17 3.24 -5.28 -17.43
CA ASP A 17 3.72 -4.00 -17.91
C ASP A 17 4.58 -3.33 -16.84
N ASP A 18 5.80 -2.92 -17.22
CA ASP A 18 6.77 -2.33 -16.30
C ASP A 18 6.33 -0.93 -15.83
N GLU A 19 5.56 -0.18 -16.62
CA GLU A 19 5.02 1.12 -16.22
C GLU A 19 3.93 0.93 -15.15
N GLU A 20 3.01 -0.01 -15.35
CA GLU A 20 2.01 -0.40 -14.34
C GLU A 20 2.67 -0.86 -13.04
N LEU A 21 3.73 -1.67 -13.12
CA LEU A 21 4.46 -2.14 -11.95
C LEU A 21 5.16 -0.99 -11.18
N ASN A 22 5.71 0.00 -11.90
CA ASN A 22 6.29 1.19 -11.27
C ASN A 22 5.22 2.06 -10.60
N ILE A 23 4.06 2.24 -11.24
CA ILE A 23 2.92 2.95 -10.65
C ILE A 23 2.47 2.26 -9.35
N ILE A 24 2.36 0.92 -9.36
CA ILE A 24 1.99 0.14 -8.17
C ILE A 24 3.06 0.27 -7.07
N HIS A 25 4.34 0.20 -7.42
CA HIS A 25 5.45 0.39 -6.48
C HIS A 25 5.34 1.75 -5.77
N ASP A 26 5.17 2.83 -6.53
CA ASP A 26 5.11 4.19 -6.01
C ASP A 26 3.86 4.42 -5.16
N TYR A 27 2.72 3.89 -5.61
CA TYR A 27 1.48 3.89 -4.85
C TYR A 27 1.64 3.18 -3.48
N LEU A 28 2.24 1.99 -3.44
CA LEU A 28 2.49 1.27 -2.19
C LEU A 28 3.48 2.02 -1.28
N HIS A 29 4.48 2.66 -1.86
CA HIS A 29 5.43 3.50 -1.15
C HIS A 29 4.78 4.72 -0.50
N SER A 30 3.81 5.35 -1.17
CA SER A 30 3.08 6.52 -0.64
C SER A 30 2.40 6.23 0.70
N CYS A 31 1.97 4.98 0.91
CA CYS A 31 1.28 4.52 2.11
C CYS A 31 2.18 3.80 3.14
N ALA A 32 3.47 3.62 2.86
CA ALA A 32 4.37 2.92 3.77
C ALA A 32 4.54 3.63 5.13
N ARG A 33 4.34 4.97 5.18
CA ARG A 33 4.42 5.79 6.41
C ARG A 33 3.46 5.30 7.51
N VAL A 34 2.34 4.69 7.12
CA VAL A 34 1.29 4.21 8.03
C VAL A 34 1.82 3.15 9.01
N ASN A 35 2.87 2.42 8.63
CA ASN A 35 3.53 1.45 9.52
C ASN A 35 4.14 2.10 10.77
N SER A 36 4.57 3.36 10.66
CA SER A 36 5.23 4.10 11.75
C SER A 36 4.28 5.03 12.50
N GLU A 37 3.01 5.12 12.09
CA GLU A 37 2.05 5.98 12.75
C GLU A 37 1.61 5.39 14.10
N PRO A 38 1.40 6.24 15.13
CA PRO A 38 0.86 5.79 16.40
C PRO A 38 -0.58 5.28 16.22
N VAL A 39 -0.89 4.22 16.95
CA VAL A 39 -2.20 3.56 17.01
C VAL A 39 -2.53 3.16 18.46
N GLY A 40 -3.79 3.26 18.84
CA GLY A 40 -4.29 2.97 20.18
C GLY A 40 -4.64 1.50 20.42
N ASP A 41 -4.88 0.73 19.36
CA ASP A 41 -5.28 -0.68 19.43
C ASP A 41 -4.10 -1.68 19.43
N GLY A 42 -2.87 -1.16 19.43
CA GLY A 42 -1.62 -1.90 19.61
C GLY A 42 -1.47 -3.07 18.64
N ALA A 43 -1.44 -4.29 19.18
CA ALA A 43 -1.20 -5.51 18.41
C ALA A 43 -2.40 -5.95 17.55
N LYS A 44 -3.61 -5.46 17.81
CA LYS A 44 -4.80 -5.80 17.00
C LYS A 44 -4.71 -5.22 15.59
N GLY A 45 -4.12 -4.03 15.46
CA GLY A 45 -3.76 -3.43 14.18
C GLY A 45 -4.93 -2.99 13.29
N CYS A 46 -6.16 -2.95 13.81
CA CYS A 46 -7.36 -2.43 13.16
C CYS A 46 -7.20 -0.95 12.79
N GLU A 47 -6.68 -0.10 13.69
CA GLU A 47 -6.43 1.31 13.40
C GLU A 47 -5.39 1.49 12.30
N ARG A 48 -4.31 0.69 12.35
CA ARG A 48 -3.29 0.69 11.29
C ARG A 48 -3.88 0.26 9.95
N ALA A 49 -4.76 -0.74 9.95
CA ALA A 49 -5.44 -1.20 8.74
C ALA A 49 -6.36 -0.11 8.17
N MET A 50 -7.13 0.58 9.03
CA MET A 50 -7.99 1.70 8.62
C MET A 50 -7.18 2.87 8.05
N LYS A 51 -6.03 3.20 8.66
CA LYS A 51 -5.12 4.22 8.14
C LYS A 51 -4.54 3.83 6.78
N ALA A 52 -4.17 2.56 6.61
CA ALA A 52 -3.64 2.06 5.33
C ALA A 52 -4.72 2.11 4.25
N TYR A 53 -5.93 1.64 4.56
CA TYR A 53 -7.08 1.73 3.66
C TYR A 53 -7.41 3.17 3.26
N LYS A 54 -7.42 4.10 4.22
CA LYS A 54 -7.65 5.52 3.95
C LYS A 54 -6.59 6.09 3.00
N CYS A 55 -5.31 5.83 3.27
CA CYS A 55 -4.23 6.26 2.39
C CYS A 55 -4.39 5.69 0.97
N MET A 56 -4.73 4.42 0.85
CA MET A 56 -4.98 3.78 -0.44
C MET A 56 -6.11 4.47 -1.22
N ILE A 57 -7.25 4.73 -0.58
CA ILE A 57 -8.38 5.44 -1.21
C ILE A 57 -7.99 6.86 -1.64
N GLU A 58 -7.24 7.60 -0.81
CA GLU A 58 -6.79 8.95 -1.12
C GLU A 58 -5.82 9.00 -2.32
N ASN A 59 -5.04 7.94 -2.52
CA ASN A 59 -4.07 7.83 -3.61
C ASN A 59 -4.60 6.98 -4.78
N ALA A 60 -5.84 6.49 -4.73
CA ALA A 60 -6.38 5.54 -5.71
C ALA A 60 -6.36 6.07 -7.15
N SER A 61 -6.42 7.39 -7.34
CA SER A 61 -6.32 8.02 -8.65
C SER A 61 -4.97 7.76 -9.35
N GLN A 62 -3.91 7.46 -8.60
CA GLN A 62 -2.57 7.14 -9.16
C GLN A 62 -2.55 5.78 -9.87
N VAL A 63 -3.42 4.85 -9.48
CA VAL A 63 -3.49 3.48 -10.01
C VAL A 63 -4.72 3.28 -10.90
N THR A 64 -5.26 4.36 -11.47
CA THR A 64 -6.38 4.27 -12.40
C THR A 64 -5.85 3.78 -13.75
N PHE A 65 -6.09 2.51 -14.05
CA PHE A 65 -5.79 1.86 -15.33
C PHE A 65 -6.98 1.97 -16.29
#